data_AF-A0A8J7IQ93-F1
#
_entry.id   AF-A0A8J7IQ93-F1
#
_cell.length_a   1.000
_cell.length_b   1.000
_cell.length_c   1.000
_cell.angle_alpha   90.00
_cell.angle_beta   90.00
_cell.angle_gamma   90.00
#
_symmetry.space_group_name_H-M   'P 1'
#
loop_
_entity.id
_entity.type
_entity.pdbx_description
1 polymer ?
#
loop_
_entity_poly.entity_id
_entity_poly.type
_entity_poly.pdbx_seq_one_letter_code
_entity_poly.pdbx_strand_id
1 'polypeptide(L)' 'MRNQEIDFSKLIDNCSLSPEEFAKYLDLGVEMLFYIEEDIFDKKDIQNVVFTMKRIVDNLKK' A
#
# COMPACT_ATOMS: atom_id res chain seq x y z
N MET A 1 -17.49 12.26 13.11
CA MET A 1 -16.94 11.18 12.27
C MET A 1 -16.00 10.37 13.16
N ARG A 2 -16.26 9.07 13.37
CA ARG A 2 -15.39 8.23 14.21
C ARG A 2 -14.12 7.93 13.41
N ASN A 3 -12.96 8.28 13.95
CA ASN A 3 -11.69 7.75 13.47
C ASN A 3 -11.73 6.23 13.72
N GLN A 4 -12.04 5.47 12.68
CA GLN A 4 -11.84 4.03 12.72
C GLN A 4 -10.34 3.82 12.62
N GLU A 5 -9.69 3.46 13.74
CA GLU A 5 -8.37 2.85 13.67
C GLU A 5 -8.52 1.57 12.85
N ILE A 6 -7.97 1.60 11.64
CA ILE A 6 -7.89 0.43 10.79
C ILE A 6 -6.89 -0.50 11.44
N ASP A 7 -7.39 -1.55 12.05
CA ASP A 7 -6.58 -2.65 12.55
C ASP A 7 -6.10 -3.49 11.36
N PHE A 8 -4.92 -3.12 10.84
CA PHE A 8 -4.30 -3.78 9.70
C PHE A 8 -3.87 -5.24 10.00
N SER A 9 -3.82 -5.66 11.27
CA SER A 9 -3.46 -7.04 11.64
C SER A 9 -4.45 -8.05 11.04
N LYS A 10 -5.74 -7.69 10.95
CA LYS A 10 -6.81 -8.54 10.40
C LYS A 10 -6.74 -8.75 8.89
N LEU A 11 -5.93 -7.97 8.16
CA LEU A 11 -5.65 -8.19 6.74
C LEU A 11 -4.55 -9.24 6.53
N ILE A 12 -3.79 -9.55 7.59
CA ILE A 12 -2.57 -10.37 7.54
C ILE A 12 -2.83 -11.81 8.00
N ASP A 13 -3.97 -12.10 8.65
CA ASP A 13 -4.26 -13.44 9.22
C ASP A 13 -4.26 -14.61 8.19
N ASN A 14 -4.33 -14.33 6.88
CA ASN A 14 -4.17 -15.32 5.80
C ASN A 14 -2.99 -15.01 4.86
N CYS A 15 -2.16 -14.03 5.20
CA CYS A 15 -1.00 -13.67 4.39
C CYS A 15 0.15 -14.61 4.76
N SER A 16 0.46 -15.57 3.89
CA SER A 16 1.59 -16.49 4.05
C SER A 16 2.96 -15.80 3.96
N LEU A 17 3.00 -14.47 3.84
CA LEU A 17 4.20 -13.69 3.64
C LEU A 17 4.69 -13.10 4.97
N SER A 18 6.00 -13.09 5.17
CA SER A 18 6.59 -12.30 6.26
C SER A 18 6.30 -10.81 6.06
N PRO A 19 6.36 -9.99 7.13
CA PRO A 19 6.26 -8.53 7.00
C PRO A 19 7.24 -7.94 5.99
N GLU A 20 8.48 -8.47 5.91
CA GLU A 20 9.47 -8.02 4.92
C GLU A 20 9.08 -8.41 3.49
N GLU A 21 8.60 -9.64 3.29
CA GLU A 21 8.15 -10.11 1.98
C GLU A 21 6.95 -9.30 1.50
N PHE A 22 5.99 -9.02 2.39
CA PHE A 22 4.83 -8.21 2.05
C PHE A 22 5.23 -6.76 1.73
N ALA A 23 6.15 -6.18 2.49
CA ALA A 23 6.69 -4.86 2.21
C ALA A 23 7.36 -4.78 0.83
N LYS A 24 8.09 -5.82 0.42
CA LYS A 24 8.70 -5.92 -0.91
C LYS A 24 7.65 -5.93 -2.03
N TYR A 25 6.55 -6.68 -1.87
CA TYR A 25 5.47 -6.68 -2.87
C TYR A 25 4.75 -5.34 -2.96
N LEU A 26 4.57 -4.64 -1.84
CA LEU A 26 4.00 -3.28 -1.86
C LEU A 26 4.93 -2.28 -2.56
N ASP A 27 6.25 -2.37 -2.34
CA ASP A 27 7.23 -1.56 -3.07
C ASP A 27 7.16 -1.83 -4.59
N LEU A 28 7.03 -3.09 -5.03
CA LEU A 28 6.81 -3.45 -6.44
C LEU A 28 5.46 -2.93 -6.98
N GLY A 29 4.41 -2.97 -6.17
CA GLY A 29 3.10 -2.43 -6.55
C GLY A 29 3.15 -0.92 -6.77
N VAL A 30 3.97 -0.18 -6.00
CA VAL A 30 4.22 1.25 -6.25
C VAL A 30 4.93 1.45 -7.59
N GLU A 31 5.88 0.59 -7.95
CA GLU A 31 6.55 0.66 -9.26
C GLU A 31 5.56 0.46 -10.42
N MET A 32 4.60 -0.45 -10.27
CA MET A 32 3.57 -0.69 -11.29
C MET A 32 2.70 0.54 -11.56
N LEU A 33 2.49 1.42 -10.58
CA LEU A 33 1.68 2.63 -10.75
C LEU A 33 2.33 3.66 -11.70
N PHE A 34 3.63 3.56 -11.98
CA PHE A 34 4.29 4.40 -12.99
C PHE A 34 3.96 3.98 -14.43
N TYR A 35 3.40 2.79 -14.63
CA TYR A 35 3.06 2.25 -15.96
C TYR A 35 1.57 2.36 -16.30
N ILE A 36 0.79 3.06 -15.47
CA ILE A 36 -0.60 3.37 -15.77
C ILE A 36 -0.64 4.29 -17.00
N GLU A 37 -1.56 4.01 -17.91
CA GLU A 37 -1.81 4.85 -19.09
C GLU A 37 -2.18 6.28 -18.68
N GLU A 38 -1.67 7.26 -19.41
CA GLU A 38 -1.97 8.67 -19.18
C GLU A 38 -3.47 8.94 -19.26
N ASP A 39 -3.95 9.90 -18.46
CA ASP A 39 -5.35 10.35 -18.43
C ASP A 39 -6.42 9.31 -18.03
N ILE A 40 -6.04 8.11 -17.57
CA ILE A 40 -7.00 7.12 -17.03
C ILE A 40 -7.42 7.45 -15.59
N PHE A 41 -6.49 7.91 -14.76
CA PHE A 41 -6.76 8.27 -13.36
C PHE A 41 -6.23 9.67 -13.06
N ASP A 42 -6.91 10.35 -12.15
CA ASP A 42 -6.42 11.60 -11.60
C ASP A 42 -5.08 11.38 -10.91
N LYS A 43 -4.10 12.24 -11.22
CA LYS A 43 -2.77 12.21 -10.60
C LYS A 43 -2.82 12.20 -9.07
N LYS A 44 -3.79 12.92 -8.49
CA LYS A 44 -4.00 13.00 -7.04
C LYS A 44 -4.39 11.65 -6.45
N ASP A 45 -5.19 10.86 -7.17
CA ASP A 45 -5.63 9.55 -6.70
C ASP A 45 -4.48 8.55 -6.73
N ILE A 46 -3.69 8.53 -7.81
CA ILE A 46 -2.46 7.72 -7.87
C ILE A 46 -1.51 8.10 -6.73
N GLN A 47 -1.30 9.40 -6.48
CA GLN A 47 -0.45 9.87 -5.38
C GLN A 47 -0.96 9.44 -4.00
N ASN A 48 -2.28 9.48 -3.77
CA ASN A 48 -2.88 9.02 -2.51
C ASN A 48 -2.68 7.52 -2.29
N VAL A 49 -2.81 6.71 -3.34
CA VAL A 49 -2.54 5.27 -3.29
C VAL A 49 -1.07 5.02 -2.96
N VAL A 50 -0.13 5.63 -3.70
CA VAL A 50 1.31 5.51 -3.45
C VAL A 50 1.66 5.88 -2.02
N PHE A 51 1.15 7.02 -1.53
CA PHE A 51 1.39 7.48 -0.16
C PHE A 51 0.89 6.48 0.88
N THR A 52 -0.30 5.93 0.67
CA THR A 52 -0.90 4.93 1.58
C THR A 52 -0.08 3.65 1.59
N MET A 53 0.34 3.15 0.41
CA MET A 53 1.18 1.96 0.30
C MET A 53 2.53 2.16 0.99
N LYS A 54 3.18 3.31 0.80
CA LYS A 54 4.45 3.64 1.48
C LYS A 54 4.30 3.69 3.00
N ARG A 55 3.21 4.26 3.50
CA ARG A 55 2.91 4.23 4.95
C ARG A 55 2.76 2.80 5.48
N ILE A 56 2.15 1.89 4.73
CA ILE A 56 2.03 0.49 5.15
C ILE A 56 3.42 -0.16 5.18
N VAL A 57 4.22 0.02 4.12
CA VAL A 57 5.62 -0.46 4.04
C VAL A 57 6.45 0.02 5.23
N ASP A 58 6.35 1.30 5.57
CA ASP A 58 7.08 1.89 6.69
C ASP A 58 6.65 1.34 8.07
N ASN A 59 5.42 0.84 8.20
CA ASN A 59 4.96 0.19 9.43
C ASN A 59 5.33 -1.31 9.48
N LEU A 60 5.46 -1.98 8.34
CA LEU A 60 5.90 -3.37 8.26
C LEU A 60 7.41 -3.54 8.50
N LYS A 61 8.21 -2.50 8.25
CA LYS A 61 9.67 -2.48 8.43
C LYS A 61 10.13 -2.01 9.83
N LYS A 62 9.19 -1.74 10.76
CA LYS A 62 9.47 -1.32 12.15
C LYS A 62 9.42 -2.51 13.09
#